data_AF-A0A6N7VTH9-F1
#
_entry.id   AF-A0A6N7VTH9-F1
#
_cell.length_a   1.000
_cell.length_b   1.000
_cell.length_c   1.000
_cell.angle_alpha   90.00
_cell.angle_beta   90.00
_cell.angle_gamma   90.00
#
_symmetry.space_group_name_H-M   'P 1'
#
loop_
_entity.id
_entity.type
_entity.pdbx_description
1 polymer ?
#
loop_
_entity_poly.entity_id
_entity_poly.type
_entity_poly.pdbx_seq_one_letter_code
_entity_poly.pdbx_strand_id
1 'polypeptide(L)'
;MLTYKEFNDKYPEIDVSEGIFYSLNRRIRTRIDFFTFERIKDDDVRLQKRIDDVVCDIICELYFSDIGIKKEKEGNSLSNIKSESVGEYRVEYGSKNELDTDKKINLQDRLIDDRIREAFIHTGLMFRGYYEN
;
A
#
# COMPACT_ATOMS: atom_id res chain seq x y z
N MET A 1 9.42 4.61 -16.35
CA MET A 1 9.12 3.49 -15.45
C MET A 1 10.05 3.60 -14.27
N LEU A 2 9.51 3.99 -13.12
CA LEU A 2 10.23 4.14 -11.87
C LEU A 2 10.95 2.85 -11.45
N THR A 3 12.26 2.93 -11.27
CA THR A 3 13.11 1.86 -10.73
C THR A 3 13.26 1.97 -9.22
N TYR A 4 13.60 0.86 -8.56
CA TYR A 4 13.87 0.85 -7.11
C TYR A 4 15.01 1.81 -6.74
N LYS A 5 16.05 1.87 -7.57
CA LYS A 5 17.18 2.78 -7.37
C LYS A 5 16.73 4.25 -7.40
N GLU A 6 15.97 4.65 -8.41
CA GLU A 6 15.44 6.02 -8.51
C GLU A 6 14.54 6.38 -7.33
N PHE A 7 13.73 5.42 -6.85
CA PHE A 7 12.91 5.61 -5.66
C PHE A 7 13.76 5.80 -4.40
N ASN A 8 14.74 4.93 -4.17
CA ASN A 8 15.63 4.99 -3.01
C ASN A 8 16.55 6.22 -3.01
N ASP A 9 16.98 6.67 -4.19
CA ASP A 9 17.75 7.91 -4.35
C ASP A 9 16.90 9.14 -4.01
N LYS A 10 15.58 9.10 -4.26
CA LYS A 10 14.63 10.20 -3.99
C LYS A 10 14.13 10.20 -2.53
N TYR A 11 13.98 9.03 -1.92
CA TYR A 11 13.47 8.84 -0.55
C TYR A 11 14.35 7.89 0.26
N PRO A 12 15.61 8.27 0.57
CA PRO A 12 16.56 7.40 1.27
C PRO A 12 16.14 7.03 2.70
N GLU A 13 15.23 7.80 3.30
CA GLU A 13 14.66 7.54 4.62
C GLU A 13 13.61 6.41 4.65
N ILE A 14 13.15 5.96 3.48
CA ILE A 14 12.11 4.94 3.35
C ILE A 14 12.75 3.57 3.22
N ASP A 15 12.73 2.82 4.33
CA ASP A 15 13.22 1.44 4.36
C ASP A 15 12.15 0.46 3.84
N VAL A 16 12.06 0.34 2.52
CA VAL A 16 11.19 -0.61 1.83
C VAL A 16 12.04 -1.58 1.03
N SER A 17 11.91 -2.87 1.31
CA SER A 17 12.64 -3.89 0.56
C SER A 17 12.28 -3.85 -0.93
N GLU A 18 13.26 -4.13 -1.79
CA GLU A 18 13.08 -4.10 -3.25
C GLU A 18 11.90 -4.97 -3.73
N GLY A 19 11.69 -6.14 -3.11
CA GLY A 19 10.56 -7.01 -3.42
C GLY A 19 9.20 -6.38 -3.09
N ILE A 20 9.10 -5.68 -1.94
CA ILE A 20 7.89 -4.95 -1.57
C ILE A 20 7.67 -3.76 -2.51
N PHE A 21 8.73 -3.03 -2.85
CA PHE A 21 8.66 -1.93 -3.82
C PHE A 21 8.09 -2.40 -5.16
N TYR A 22 8.62 -3.46 -5.76
CA TYR A 22 8.11 -3.95 -7.05
C TYR A 22 6.68 -4.46 -6.94
N SER A 23 6.32 -5.11 -5.84
CA SER A 23 4.95 -5.56 -5.58
C SER A 23 3.97 -4.37 -5.52
N LEU A 24 4.31 -3.32 -4.77
CA LEU A 24 3.50 -2.11 -4.66
C LEU A 24 3.44 -1.34 -5.97
N ASN A 25 4.57 -1.12 -6.62
CA ASN A 25 4.66 -0.44 -7.92
C ASN A 25 3.75 -1.14 -8.95
N ARG A 26 3.82 -2.48 -9.04
CA ARG A 26 2.94 -3.27 -9.91
C ARG A 26 1.47 -3.10 -9.54
N ARG A 27 1.12 -3.25 -8.26
CA ARG A 27 -0.27 -3.12 -7.77
C ARG A 27 -0.87 -1.76 -8.09
N ILE A 28 -0.13 -0.68 -7.80
CA ILE A 28 -0.57 0.70 -8.04
C ILE A 28 -0.76 0.94 -9.53
N ARG A 29 0.19 0.52 -10.37
CA ARG A 29 0.06 0.64 -11.84
C ARG A 29 -1.14 -0.09 -12.39
N THR A 30 -1.35 -1.34 -12.00
CA THR A 30 -2.53 -2.11 -12.44
C THR A 30 -3.84 -1.42 -12.02
N ARG A 31 -3.89 -0.78 -10.85
CA ARG A 31 -5.06 0.03 -10.44
C ARG A 31 -5.20 1.30 -11.27
N ILE A 32 -4.11 1.99 -11.60
CA ILE A 32 -4.14 3.15 -12.52
C ILE A 32 -4.68 2.74 -13.89
N ASP A 33 -4.18 1.63 -14.44
CA ASP A 33 -4.63 1.09 -15.72
C ASP A 33 -6.13 0.75 -15.68
N PHE A 34 -6.58 0.12 -14.59
CA PHE A 34 -8.01 -0.15 -14.36
C PHE A 34 -8.85 1.14 -14.33
N PHE A 35 -8.44 2.15 -13.56
CA PHE A 35 -9.20 3.40 -13.45
C PHE A 35 -9.19 4.24 -14.73
N THR A 36 -8.15 4.09 -15.54
CA THR A 36 -7.96 4.85 -16.78
C THR A 36 -8.34 4.06 -18.03
N PHE A 37 -8.80 2.82 -17.91
CA PHE A 37 -9.05 1.88 -19.01
C PHE A 37 -7.88 1.69 -19.97
N GLU A 38 -6.67 1.58 -19.42
CA GLU A 38 -5.45 1.37 -20.23
C GLU A 38 -5.27 2.47 -21.31
N ARG A 39 -5.84 3.66 -21.09
CA ARG A 39 -5.78 4.78 -22.05
C ARG A 39 -4.45 5.51 -22.04
N ILE A 40 -3.64 5.28 -21.00
CA ILE A 40 -2.31 5.87 -20.89
C ILE A 40 -1.35 5.03 -21.71
N LYS A 41 -0.78 5.63 -22.74
CA LYS A 41 0.22 4.98 -23.59
C LYS A 41 1.62 5.15 -22.99
N ASP A 42 2.50 4.22 -23.31
CA ASP A 42 3.90 4.22 -22.85
C ASP A 42 4.74 5.36 -23.47
N ASP A 43 4.30 5.92 -24.60
CA ASP A 43 4.97 7.03 -25.28
C ASP A 43 4.64 8.41 -24.69
N ASP A 44 3.61 8.53 -23.84
CA ASP A 44 3.29 9.78 -23.15
C ASP A 44 4.18 9.99 -21.92
N VAL A 45 5.36 10.57 -22.17
CA VAL A 45 6.36 10.87 -21.13
C VAL A 45 5.80 11.70 -19.97
N ARG A 46 4.83 12.59 -20.23
CA ARG A 46 4.25 13.44 -19.18
C ARG A 46 3.33 12.65 -18.26
N LEU A 47 2.49 11.80 -18.83
CA LEU A 47 1.62 10.91 -18.05
C LEU A 47 2.44 9.84 -17.33
N GLN A 48 3.47 9.27 -17.96
CA GLN A 48 4.36 8.32 -17.31
C GLN A 48 5.08 8.93 -16.11
N LYS A 49 5.57 10.17 -16.24
CA LYS A 49 6.15 10.89 -15.10
C LYS A 49 5.13 11.10 -13.97
N ARG A 50 3.89 11.45 -14.31
CA ARG A 50 2.82 11.59 -13.32
C ARG A 50 2.52 10.26 -12.61
N ILE A 51 2.49 9.15 -13.34
CA ILE A 51 2.35 7.81 -12.75
C ILE A 51 3.50 7.55 -11.78
N ASP A 52 4.74 7.81 -12.21
CA ASP A 52 5.93 7.60 -11.38
C ASP A 52 5.86 8.43 -10.08
N ASP A 53 5.41 9.70 -10.16
CA ASP A 53 5.22 10.56 -8.99
C ASP A 53 4.09 10.04 -8.07
N VAL A 54 2.94 9.64 -8.62
CA VAL A 54 1.82 9.08 -7.84
C VAL A 54 2.20 7.77 -7.15
N VAL A 55 2.96 6.91 -7.83
CA VAL A 55 3.49 5.67 -7.25
C VAL A 55 4.39 5.98 -6.07
N CYS A 56 5.32 6.94 -6.22
CA CYS A 56 6.18 7.38 -5.12
C CYS A 56 5.35 7.85 -3.92
N ASP A 57 4.40 8.77 -4.14
CA ASP A 57 3.60 9.39 -3.08
C ASP A 57 2.79 8.35 -2.30
N ILE A 58 2.15 7.40 -3.01
CA ILE A 58 1.39 6.32 -2.39
C ILE A 58 2.30 5.40 -1.57
N ILE A 59 3.49 5.04 -2.07
CA ILE A 59 4.44 4.21 -1.31
C ILE A 59 4.90 4.94 -0.05
N CYS A 60 5.20 6.25 -0.15
CA CYS A 60 5.57 7.07 1.00
C CYS A 60 4.45 7.11 2.05
N GLU A 61 3.22 7.37 1.63
CA GLU A 61 2.07 7.42 2.53
C GLU A 61 1.77 6.07 3.18
N LEU A 62 1.88 4.97 2.42
CA LEU A 62 1.79 3.62 2.97
C LEU A 62 2.93 3.29 3.94
N TYR A 63 4.11 3.90 3.79
CA TYR A 63 5.21 3.69 4.72
C TYR A 63 5.01 4.44 6.05
N PHE A 64 4.52 5.68 5.98
CA PHE A 64 4.31 6.53 7.15
C PHE A 64 2.96 6.32 7.85
N SER A 65 1.98 5.69 7.19
CA SER A 65 0.68 5.41 7.80
C SER A 65 0.71 4.20 8.73
N ASP A 66 -0.11 4.25 9.79
CA ASP A 66 -0.34 3.12 10.73
C ASP A 66 -1.04 1.91 10.06
N ILE A 67 -1.53 2.12 8.84
CA ILE A 67 -2.12 1.10 7.95
C ILE A 67 -1.00 0.27 7.28
N GLY A 68 0.25 0.66 7.48
CA GLY A 68 1.32 0.60 6.49
C GLY A 68 1.85 -0.74 6.02
N ILE A 69 2.93 -0.63 5.23
CA ILE A 69 3.80 -1.73 4.80
C ILE A 69 4.23 -2.44 6.08
N LYS A 70 4.04 -3.77 6.16
CA LYS A 70 4.49 -4.55 7.32
C LYS A 70 5.96 -4.20 7.56
N LYS A 71 6.23 -3.33 8.54
CA LYS A 71 7.53 -3.28 9.18
C LYS A 71 7.66 -4.66 9.79
N GLU A 72 8.41 -5.53 9.14
CA GLU A 72 8.97 -6.67 9.85
C GLU A 72 9.71 -6.04 11.02
N LYS A 73 9.09 -6.10 12.20
CA LYS A 73 9.75 -5.74 13.43
C LYS A 73 10.90 -6.74 13.56
N GLU A 74 12.08 -6.37 13.08
CA GLU A 74 13.31 -6.82 13.70
C GLU A 74 13.19 -6.47 15.19
N GLY A 75 13.08 -7.52 16.01
CA GLY A 75 12.96 -7.38 17.46
C GLY A 75 11.79 -8.16 18.03
N ASN A 76 12.07 -9.43 18.34
CA ASN A 76 11.58 -10.11 19.54
C ASN A 76 10.21 -9.65 20.05
N SER A 77 9.16 -9.95 19.29
CA SER A 77 7.84 -10.08 19.90
C SER A 77 7.80 -11.44 20.58
N LEU A 78 8.53 -11.55 21.69
CA LEU A 78 8.08 -12.33 22.84
C LEU A 78 6.71 -11.74 23.17
N SER A 79 5.69 -12.21 22.47
CA SER A 79 4.31 -12.08 22.87
C SER A 79 4.30 -12.47 24.34
N ASN A 80 3.98 -11.50 25.20
CA ASN A 80 3.62 -11.74 26.59
C ASN A 80 2.39 -12.65 26.61
N ILE A 81 2.60 -13.94 26.32
CA ILE A 81 1.64 -14.99 26.54
C ILE A 81 1.66 -15.18 28.06
N LYS A 82 0.81 -14.42 28.75
CA LYS A 82 0.46 -14.76 30.12
C LYS A 82 -0.44 -15.97 30.05
N SER A 83 0.16 -17.15 30.06
CA SER A 83 -0.56 -18.40 30.31
C SER A 83 -0.76 -18.53 31.81
N GLU A 84 -2.00 -18.44 32.28
CA GLU A 84 -2.37 -18.99 33.58
C GLU A 84 -2.81 -20.43 33.37
N SER A 85 -2.13 -21.36 34.04
CA SER A 85 -2.52 -22.77 34.11
C SER A 85 -3.35 -22.97 35.37
N VAL A 86 -4.63 -23.30 35.22
CA VAL A 86 -5.49 -23.76 36.32
C VAL A 86 -5.84 -25.23 36.06
N GLY A 87 -5.03 -26.14 36.61
CA GLY A 87 -5.18 -27.58 36.40
C GLY A 87 -4.85 -28.02 34.95
N GLU A 88 -5.58 -29.01 34.44
CA GLU A 88 -5.40 -29.59 33.09
C GLU A 88 -5.87 -28.69 31.94
N TYR A 89 -6.47 -27.54 32.23
CA TYR A 89 -6.99 -26.62 31.22
C TYR A 89 -6.05 -25.42 31.03
N ARG A 90 -5.54 -25.28 29.81
CA ARG A 90 -4.73 -24.14 29.36
C ARG A 90 -5.63 -23.15 28.63
N VAL A 91 -5.78 -21.93 29.17
CA VAL A 91 -6.53 -20.86 28.52
C VAL A 91 -5.54 -19.87 27.93
N GLU A 92 -5.52 -19.78 26.59
CA GLU A 92 -4.70 -18.82 25.86
C GLU A 92 -5.53 -17.54 25.62
N TYR A 93 -5.17 -16.46 26.30
CA TYR A 93 -5.78 -15.15 26.07
C TYR A 93 -5.14 -14.51 24.82
N GLY A 94 -5.80 -14.65 23.67
CA GLY A 94 -5.44 -13.95 22.44
C GLY A 94 -5.46 -12.44 22.64
N SER A 95 -4.33 -11.78 22.38
CA SER A 95 -4.18 -10.33 22.52
C SER A 95 -5.09 -9.59 21.54
N LYS A 96 -5.89 -8.67 22.07
CA LYS A 96 -7.00 -7.94 21.43
C LYS A 96 -6.55 -6.85 20.43
N ASN A 97 -5.41 -7.00 19.76
CA ASN A 97 -4.79 -5.97 18.90
C ASN A 97 -4.59 -6.38 17.43
N GLU A 98 -5.15 -7.51 16.99
CA GLU A 98 -5.24 -7.82 15.58
C GLU A 98 -6.47 -7.14 14.98
N LEU A 99 -6.27 -5.91 14.47
CA LEU A 99 -7.11 -5.46 13.36
C LEU A 99 -7.04 -6.56 12.31
N ASP A 100 -8.17 -7.26 12.14
CA ASP A 100 -8.40 -8.35 11.19
C ASP A 100 -7.63 -8.06 9.89
N THR A 101 -6.75 -8.97 9.49
CA THR A 101 -5.78 -8.75 8.40
C THR A 101 -6.47 -8.27 7.13
N ASP A 102 -7.69 -8.77 6.90
CA ASP A 102 -8.57 -8.39 5.79
C ASP A 102 -9.01 -6.93 5.87
N LYS A 103 -9.29 -6.40 7.07
CA LYS A 103 -9.63 -4.98 7.26
C LYS A 103 -8.45 -4.08 6.92
N LYS A 104 -7.22 -4.48 7.27
CA LYS A 104 -6.01 -3.71 6.91
C LYS A 104 -5.77 -3.69 5.41
N ILE A 105 -5.91 -4.83 4.73
CA ILE A 105 -5.77 -4.92 3.27
C ILE A 105 -6.81 -4.02 2.57
N ASN A 106 -8.06 -4.07 3.03
CA ASN A 106 -9.12 -3.22 2.49
C ASN A 106 -8.85 -1.71 2.70
N LEU A 107 -8.28 -1.33 3.84
CA LEU A 107 -7.91 0.07 4.10
C LEU A 107 -6.74 0.52 3.21
N GLN A 108 -5.74 -0.33 3.00
CA GLN A 108 -4.64 -0.05 2.06
C GLN A 108 -5.17 0.13 0.64
N ASP A 109 -6.06 -0.75 0.19
CA ASP A 109 -6.65 -0.67 -1.15
C ASP A 109 -7.46 0.60 -1.35
N ARG A 110 -8.26 0.99 -0.36
CA ARG A 110 -9.01 2.25 -0.40
C ARG A 110 -8.09 3.47 -0.50
N LEU A 111 -7.02 3.50 0.30
CA LEU A 111 -6.05 4.59 0.26
C LEU A 111 -5.41 4.71 -1.12
N ILE A 112 -4.97 3.58 -1.69
CA ILE A 112 -4.40 3.55 -3.05
C ILE A 112 -5.42 4.08 -4.06
N ASP A 113 -6.68 3.63 -3.99
CA ASP A 113 -7.73 4.04 -4.91
C ASP A 113 -8.06 5.52 -4.81
N ASP A 114 -8.16 6.05 -3.59
CA ASP A 114 -8.47 7.47 -3.36
C ASP A 114 -7.35 8.37 -3.87
N ARG A 115 -6.07 8.00 -3.67
CA ARG A 115 -4.93 8.76 -4.21
C ARG A 115 -4.86 8.70 -5.73
N ILE A 116 -5.14 7.55 -6.33
CA ILE A 116 -5.22 7.46 -7.80
C ILE A 116 -6.37 8.35 -8.32
N ARG A 117 -7.53 8.34 -7.67
CA ARG A 117 -8.66 9.20 -8.04
C ARG A 117 -8.29 10.67 -7.95
N GLU A 118 -7.76 11.13 -6.82
CA GLU A 118 -7.33 12.52 -6.64
C GLU A 118 -6.31 12.93 -7.71
N ALA A 119 -5.35 12.06 -8.01
CA ALA A 119 -4.33 12.34 -8.99
C ALA A 119 -4.87 12.41 -10.43
N PHE A 120 -5.87 11.63 -10.80
CA PHE A 120 -6.32 11.52 -12.19
C PHE A 120 -7.70 12.14 -12.47
N ILE A 121 -8.47 12.59 -11.48
CA ILE A 121 -9.85 13.10 -11.65
C ILE A 121 -9.96 14.25 -12.67
N HIS A 122 -8.97 15.15 -12.71
CA HIS A 122 -8.95 16.29 -13.62
C HIS A 122 -8.38 15.98 -15.01
N THR A 123 -7.88 14.77 -15.25
CA THR A 123 -7.29 14.38 -16.54
C THR A 123 -8.32 14.02 -17.61
N GLY A 124 -9.55 13.71 -17.20
CA GLY A 124 -10.56 13.14 -18.11
C GLY A 124 -10.27 11.69 -18.55
N LEU A 125 -9.18 11.09 -18.07
CA LEU A 125 -8.81 9.71 -18.38
C LEU A 125 -9.60 8.69 -17.55
N MET A 126 -10.08 9.09 -16.38
CA MET A 126 -10.79 8.23 -15.45
C MET A 126 -12.20 7.85 -15.92
N PHE A 127 -12.66 6.66 -15.52
CA PHE A 127 -14.08 6.30 -15.64
C PHE A 127 -14.98 7.30 -14.92
N ARG A 128 -15.94 7.88 -15.64
CA ARG A 128 -17.03 8.68 -15.05
C ARG A 128 -18.15 7.85 -14.42
N GLY A 129 -18.16 6.52 -14.59
CA GLY A 129 -19.28 5.67 -14.19
C GLY A 129 -19.16 5.02 -12.81
N TYR A 130 -18.29 5.51 -11.92
CA TYR A 130 -18.30 5.16 -10.50
C TYR A 130 -18.71 6.38 -9.64
N TYR A 131 -19.71 7.11 -10.13
CA TYR A 131 -20.58 7.90 -9.26
C TYR A 131 -21.90 7.10 -9.20
N GLU A 132 -22.35 6.83 -7.97
CA GLU A 132 -23.61 6.14 -7.59
C GLU A 132 -23.56 4.62 -7.40
N ASN A 133 -23.26 4.20 -6.17
CA ASN A 133 -24.28 3.77 -5.19
C ASN A 133 -23.73 3.83 -3.76
#